data_AF-A0A3N6RH10-F1
#
_entry.id   AF-A0A3N6RH10-F1
#
_cell.length_a   1.000
_cell.length_b   1.000
_cell.length_c   1.000
_cell.angle_alpha   90.00
_cell.angle_beta   90.00
_cell.angle_gamma   90.00
#
_symmetry.space_group_name_H-M   'P 1'
#
loop_
_entity.id
_entity.type
_entity.pdbx_description
1 polymer ?
#
loop_
_entity_poly.entity_id
_entity_poly.type
_entity_poly.pdbx_seq_one_letter_code
_entity_poly.pdbx_strand_id
1 'polypeptide(L)'
;MCQLNRVRNEVTIPLLPKISHQEKLHVLPNYTTPLSLFANEAISVARISLPLVFTGLLLYFRSFVSLFFLGGLGDHTLAGGSLALAFANITGYSFFSGLTMGVESICSQAFGAKRYNLVMATIKRGTALLLFTSLPVVLLWINIDKVLKALKQDEELVSEAHTFLLYSVPDLIAQSFLHPLRVYLRTQSKTLPLSICTAVASVLHLPITFFLVSYLGLGIKGIALSGVASNINLVAFLFIYIAFLEDKVRSDEEGEVSEESCGDSVKEWKKLLGLAIPSCVSVCLEWWCYEIMIVLCGLLVNPKATIASMGILIQITSLIYIFPNSLSFGVSTRVGNELGSNQPQRARRAAIVGLGLSIALGFTAFAFTVSVRNMWARLFTDDEEIIKLTLMVLPIVGLCELGNCPQTTGCGVLRGSARPRIGANINMAAFYVVGMPMGMVMTFWFGFGFRGLWLGMLAAQIVCVSGMMVATCRTNWEVEAARARELTAVDGGRGGDDKDVEVGKVDY
;
A
#
# COMPACT_ATOMS: atom_id res chain seq x y z
N MET A 1 25.22 89.84 41.47
CA MET A 1 25.37 88.47 40.95
C MET A 1 24.03 87.99 40.41
N CYS A 2 24.08 87.19 39.36
CA CYS A 2 23.10 86.92 38.32
C CYS A 2 21.61 86.68 38.67
N GLN A 3 20.83 87.21 37.73
CA GLN A 3 19.45 87.02 37.30
C GLN A 3 18.75 85.66 37.52
N LEU A 4 17.48 85.78 37.94
CA LEU A 4 16.24 85.17 37.40
C LEU A 4 16.35 83.84 36.62
N ASN A 5 15.56 82.83 37.05
CA ASN A 5 14.73 82.12 36.07
C ASN A 5 13.44 81.51 36.63
N ARG A 6 12.48 81.43 35.72
CA ARG A 6 11.04 81.30 35.86
C ARG A 6 10.61 79.92 35.35
N VAL A 7 9.81 79.19 36.16
CA VAL A 7 8.69 78.29 35.83
C VAL A 7 8.80 77.36 34.61
N ARG A 8 8.67 76.03 34.83
CA ARG A 8 7.62 75.18 34.20
C ARG A 8 7.52 73.80 34.87
N ASN A 9 6.30 73.40 35.23
CA ASN A 9 5.91 72.02 35.56
C ASN A 9 5.87 71.18 34.28
N GLU A 10 6.56 70.04 34.26
CA GLU A 10 6.30 68.96 33.29
C GLU A 10 6.17 67.62 34.02
N VAL A 11 5.07 66.94 33.69
CA VAL A 11 4.63 65.65 34.19
C VAL A 11 5.58 64.56 33.68
N THR A 12 6.13 63.75 34.59
CA THR A 12 6.96 62.58 34.29
C THR A 12 6.11 61.43 33.74
N ILE A 13 6.23 61.17 32.43
CA ILE A 13 5.83 59.90 31.80
C ILE A 13 7.10 59.03 31.72
N PRO A 14 7.08 57.74 32.15
CA PRO A 14 8.25 56.88 32.00
C PRO A 14 8.51 56.58 30.51
N LEU A 15 9.75 56.82 30.09
CA LEU A 15 10.32 56.45 28.80
C LEU A 15 10.26 54.92 28.61
N LEU A 16 9.29 54.43 27.84
CA LEU A 16 9.45 53.15 27.14
C LEU A 16 10.42 53.36 25.96
N PRO A 17 11.38 52.44 25.72
CA PRO A 17 12.24 52.53 24.55
C PRO A 17 11.38 52.43 23.29
N LYS A 18 11.62 53.30 22.30
CA LYS A 18 11.11 53.14 20.94
C LYS A 18 11.76 51.91 20.31
N ILE A 19 11.14 50.75 20.50
CA ILE A 19 11.46 49.53 19.75
C ILE A 19 11.19 49.82 18.27
N SER A 20 12.18 49.59 17.42
CA SER A 20 12.07 49.83 15.98
C SER A 20 11.00 48.93 15.35
N HIS A 21 10.40 49.35 14.23
CA HIS A 21 9.42 48.53 13.50
C HIS A 21 9.99 47.18 13.03
N GLN A 22 11.33 47.05 13.02
CA GLN A 22 12.07 45.86 12.64
C GLN A 22 12.19 44.84 13.78
N GLU A 23 12.26 45.28 15.04
CA GLU A 23 12.25 44.40 16.23
C GLU A 23 10.84 43.87 16.54
N LYS A 24 9.78 44.62 16.22
CA LYS A 24 8.40 44.08 16.27
C LYS A 24 8.18 42.91 15.30
N LEU A 25 8.96 42.83 14.22
CA LEU A 25 8.89 41.72 13.26
C LEU A 25 9.61 40.45 13.75
N HIS A 26 10.58 40.58 14.64
CA HIS A 26 11.38 39.46 15.16
C HIS A 26 10.82 38.83 16.45
N VAL A 27 9.84 39.46 17.10
CA VAL A 27 9.24 39.00 18.38
C VAL A 27 7.81 38.48 18.19
N LEU A 28 7.29 38.41 16.96
CA LEU A 28 6.06 37.67 16.70
C LEU A 28 6.39 36.17 16.74
N PRO A 29 5.87 35.38 17.71
CA PRO A 29 5.96 33.94 17.61
C PRO A 29 5.35 33.54 16.26
N ASN A 30 6.01 32.67 15.52
CA ASN A 30 5.52 32.07 14.28
C ASN A 30 4.20 31.33 14.55
N TYR A 31 3.09 32.06 14.65
CA TYR A 31 1.73 31.55 14.55
C TYR A 31 1.54 31.15 13.08
N THR A 32 2.18 30.05 12.69
CA THR A 32 1.76 29.32 11.51
C THR A 32 0.32 28.90 11.78
N THR A 33 -0.62 29.46 11.01
CA THR A 33 -2.04 29.17 11.17
C THR A 33 -2.24 27.65 11.05
N PRO A 34 -3.19 27.03 11.81
CA PRO A 34 -3.45 25.59 11.72
C PRO A 34 -3.66 25.11 10.27
N LEU A 35 -4.23 25.97 9.43
CA LEU A 35 -4.41 25.74 8.00
C LEU A 35 -3.09 25.66 7.22
N SER A 36 -2.12 26.53 7.51
CA SER A 36 -0.79 26.49 6.88
C SER A 36 -0.01 25.22 7.24
N LEU A 37 -0.14 24.74 8.49
CA LEU A 37 0.46 23.49 8.93
C LEU A 37 -0.19 22.28 8.25
N PHE A 38 -1.52 22.27 8.14
CA PHE A 38 -2.26 21.24 7.40
C PHE A 38 -1.82 21.22 5.93
N ALA A 39 -1.78 22.38 5.26
CA ALA A 39 -1.40 22.50 3.86
C ALA A 39 0.04 22.02 3.60
N ASN A 40 0.99 22.42 4.45
CA ASN A 40 2.39 21.99 4.32
C ASN A 40 2.56 20.48 4.46
N GLU A 41 1.86 19.87 5.41
CA GLU A 41 1.90 18.42 5.59
C GLU A 41 1.17 17.69 4.44
N ALA A 42 0.03 18.22 3.99
CA ALA A 42 -0.70 17.68 2.84
C ALA A 42 0.15 17.69 1.57
N ILE A 43 0.89 18.78 1.32
CA ILE A 43 1.87 18.88 0.22
C ILE A 43 2.97 17.84 0.37
N SER A 44 3.47 17.63 1.59
CA SER A 44 4.54 16.66 1.86
C SER A 44 4.08 15.22 1.60
N VAL A 45 2.87 14.87 2.03
CA VAL A 45 2.24 13.57 1.73
C VAL A 45 1.94 13.43 0.23
N ALA A 46 1.43 14.49 -0.41
CA ALA A 46 1.10 14.49 -1.84
C ALA A 46 2.34 14.34 -2.73
N ARG A 47 3.48 14.93 -2.36
CA ARG A 47 4.76 14.77 -3.09
C ARG A 47 5.20 13.32 -3.20
N ILE A 48 4.87 12.50 -2.20
CA ILE A 48 5.15 11.05 -2.23
C ILE A 48 4.02 10.31 -2.96
N SER A 49 2.76 10.64 -2.63
CA SER A 49 1.58 9.88 -3.05
C SER A 49 1.21 10.10 -4.53
N LEU A 50 1.33 11.31 -5.08
CA LEU A 50 0.92 11.61 -6.46
C LEU A 50 1.75 10.86 -7.51
N PRO A 51 3.08 10.79 -7.42
CA PRO A 51 3.86 9.92 -8.31
C PRO A 51 3.44 8.45 -8.18
N LEU A 52 3.08 7.99 -6.98
CA LEU A 52 2.59 6.63 -6.77
C LEU A 52 1.20 6.38 -7.39
N VAL A 53 0.31 7.38 -7.40
CA VAL A 53 -0.96 7.31 -8.15
C VAL A 53 -0.66 7.11 -9.63
N PHE A 54 0.26 7.90 -10.19
CA PHE A 54 0.67 7.75 -11.59
C PHE A 54 1.30 6.37 -11.86
N THR A 55 2.16 5.87 -10.98
CA THR A 55 2.70 4.50 -11.03
C THR A 55 1.58 3.46 -11.03
N GLY A 56 0.58 3.58 -10.15
CA GLY A 56 -0.55 2.66 -10.07
C GLY A 56 -1.40 2.66 -11.34
N LEU A 57 -1.68 3.84 -11.91
CA LEU A 57 -2.42 3.98 -13.18
C LEU A 57 -1.68 3.32 -14.35
N LEU A 58 -0.35 3.46 -14.41
CA LEU A 58 0.48 2.80 -15.43
C LEU A 58 0.45 1.28 -15.29
N LEU A 59 0.54 0.76 -14.06
CA LEU A 59 0.42 -0.68 -13.81
C LEU A 59 -0.97 -1.20 -14.13
N TYR A 60 -2.02 -0.42 -13.88
CA TYR A 60 -3.39 -0.75 -14.28
C TYR A 60 -3.54 -0.78 -15.80
N PHE A 61 -2.99 0.21 -16.51
CA PHE A 61 -2.95 0.21 -17.98
C PHE A 61 -2.19 -1.01 -18.54
N ARG A 62 -1.05 -1.36 -17.94
CA ARG A 62 -0.30 -2.58 -18.30
C ARG A 62 -1.17 -3.84 -18.17
N SER A 63 -1.88 -3.99 -17.06
CA SER A 63 -2.81 -5.11 -16.85
C SER A 63 -3.95 -5.10 -17.87
N PHE A 64 -4.49 -3.93 -18.21
CA PHE A 64 -5.50 -3.78 -19.25
C PHE A 64 -4.98 -4.25 -20.62
N VAL A 65 -3.75 -3.89 -21.00
CA VAL A 65 -3.12 -4.38 -22.25
C VAL A 65 -3.05 -5.90 -22.25
N SER A 66 -2.56 -6.53 -21.17
CA SER A 66 -2.51 -7.99 -21.08
C SER A 66 -3.90 -8.63 -21.22
N LEU A 67 -4.92 -8.06 -20.58
CA LEU A 67 -6.30 -8.56 -20.67
C LEU A 67 -6.90 -8.38 -22.06
N PHE A 68 -6.59 -7.28 -22.74
CA PHE A 68 -7.04 -7.02 -24.12
C PHE A 68 -6.52 -8.10 -25.09
N PHE A 69 -5.22 -8.40 -25.03
CA PHE A 69 -4.65 -9.49 -25.85
C PHE A 69 -5.19 -10.85 -25.43
N LEU A 70 -5.41 -11.07 -24.13
CA LEU A 70 -5.99 -12.33 -23.63
C LEU A 70 -7.41 -12.54 -24.15
N GLY A 71 -8.25 -11.50 -24.15
CA GLY A 71 -9.60 -11.55 -24.72
C GLY A 71 -9.59 -11.77 -26.24
N GLY A 72 -8.59 -11.20 -26.94
CA GLY A 72 -8.41 -11.41 -28.38
C GLY A 72 -8.09 -12.87 -28.78
N LEU A 73 -7.63 -13.71 -27.83
CA LEU A 73 -7.38 -15.13 -28.06
C LEU A 73 -8.63 -16.01 -27.89
N GLY A 74 -9.78 -15.42 -27.55
CA GLY A 74 -11.07 -16.10 -27.41
C GLY A 74 -11.51 -16.32 -25.96
N ASP A 75 -12.82 -16.54 -25.78
CA ASP A 75 -13.48 -16.63 -24.47
C ASP A 75 -12.91 -17.75 -23.58
N HIS A 76 -12.52 -18.87 -24.18
CA HIS A 76 -11.95 -20.00 -23.47
C HIS A 76 -10.59 -19.66 -22.83
N THR A 77 -9.66 -19.13 -23.63
CA THR A 77 -8.34 -18.67 -23.19
C THR A 77 -8.45 -17.56 -22.16
N LEU A 78 -9.43 -16.66 -22.32
CA LEU A 78 -9.73 -15.60 -21.36
C LEU A 78 -10.16 -16.16 -20.00
N ALA A 79 -11.03 -17.17 -19.98
CA ALA A 79 -11.45 -17.83 -18.74
C ALA A 79 -10.28 -18.55 -18.06
N GLY A 80 -9.49 -19.32 -18.82
CA GLY A 80 -8.31 -20.03 -18.30
C GLY A 80 -7.21 -19.08 -17.78
N GLY A 81 -6.93 -18.00 -18.51
CA GLY A 81 -5.98 -16.98 -18.08
C GLY A 81 -6.47 -16.18 -16.86
N SER A 82 -7.77 -15.87 -16.78
CA SER A 82 -8.36 -15.24 -15.59
C SER A 82 -8.26 -16.13 -14.36
N LEU A 83 -8.52 -17.45 -14.53
CA LEU A 83 -8.33 -18.45 -13.49
C LEU A 83 -6.87 -18.49 -13.02
N ALA A 84 -5.91 -18.49 -13.95
CA ALA A 84 -4.49 -18.40 -13.60
C ALA A 84 -4.14 -17.13 -12.83
N LEU A 85 -4.63 -15.95 -13.25
CA LEU A 85 -4.38 -14.71 -12.53
C LEU A 85 -4.94 -14.75 -11.10
N ALA A 86 -6.15 -15.28 -10.91
CA ALA A 86 -6.74 -15.45 -9.58
C ALA A 86 -5.85 -16.33 -8.69
N PHE A 87 -5.42 -17.49 -9.19
CA PHE A 87 -4.49 -18.36 -8.45
C PHE A 87 -3.14 -17.70 -8.20
N ALA A 88 -2.59 -16.93 -9.15
CA ALA A 88 -1.35 -16.19 -8.96
C ALA A 88 -1.47 -15.14 -7.85
N ASN A 89 -2.60 -14.42 -7.80
CA ASN A 89 -2.91 -13.46 -6.75
C ASN A 89 -3.03 -14.12 -5.37
N ILE A 90 -3.78 -15.22 -5.28
CA ILE A 90 -4.03 -15.95 -4.03
C ILE A 90 -2.73 -16.55 -3.47
N THR A 91 -1.92 -17.17 -4.32
CA THR A 91 -0.81 -18.03 -3.88
C THR A 91 0.56 -17.39 -3.96
N GLY A 92 0.72 -16.32 -4.74
CA GLY A 92 2.00 -15.65 -4.97
C GLY A 92 1.93 -14.15 -4.66
N TYR A 93 1.31 -13.36 -5.54
CA TYR A 93 1.47 -11.90 -5.52
C TYR A 93 0.98 -11.23 -4.22
N SER A 94 -0.07 -11.76 -3.56
CA SER A 94 -0.52 -11.26 -2.25
C SER A 94 0.54 -11.45 -1.15
N PHE A 95 1.21 -12.61 -1.11
CA PHE A 95 2.30 -12.88 -0.16
C PHE A 95 3.46 -11.92 -0.37
N PHE A 96 3.86 -11.70 -1.62
CA PHE A 96 4.98 -10.81 -1.94
C PHE A 96 4.68 -9.37 -1.54
N SER A 97 3.48 -8.88 -1.87
CA SER A 97 3.01 -7.55 -1.49
C SER A 97 3.01 -7.39 0.04
N GLY A 98 2.44 -8.35 0.76
CA GLY A 98 2.27 -8.26 2.20
C GLY A 98 3.54 -8.46 3.03
N LEU A 99 4.45 -9.38 2.63
CA LEU A 99 5.75 -9.52 3.30
C LEU A 99 6.61 -8.25 3.15
N THR A 100 6.54 -7.62 1.97
CA THR A 100 7.25 -6.37 1.65
C THR A 100 6.80 -5.19 2.52
N MET A 101 5.53 -5.15 2.91
CA MET A 101 5.03 -4.11 3.83
C MET A 101 5.71 -4.13 5.20
N GLY A 102 6.15 -5.30 5.67
CA GLY A 102 6.96 -5.40 6.90
C GLY A 102 8.35 -4.77 6.74
N VAL A 103 8.98 -5.00 5.59
CA VAL A 103 10.27 -4.38 5.21
C VAL A 103 10.16 -2.85 5.23
N GLU A 104 9.08 -2.29 4.67
CA GLU A 104 8.82 -0.84 4.65
C GLU A 104 8.73 -0.22 6.05
N SER A 105 8.15 -0.93 7.01
CA SER A 105 7.98 -0.44 8.38
C SER A 105 9.33 -0.19 9.05
N ILE A 106 10.30 -1.10 8.86
CA ILE A 106 11.66 -0.94 9.39
C ILE A 106 12.42 0.13 8.59
N CYS A 107 12.38 0.05 7.25
CA CYS A 107 13.15 0.96 6.39
C CYS A 107 12.75 2.43 6.55
N SER A 108 11.45 2.74 6.71
CA SER A 108 10.98 4.12 6.92
C SER A 108 11.49 4.71 8.24
N GLN A 109 11.37 3.97 9.34
CA GLN A 109 11.89 4.41 10.64
C GLN A 109 13.43 4.49 10.64
N ALA A 110 14.12 3.52 10.04
CA ALA A 110 15.57 3.54 9.91
C ALA A 110 16.06 4.73 9.07
N PHE A 111 15.38 5.05 7.98
CA PHE A 111 15.69 6.22 7.16
C PHE A 111 15.48 7.53 7.93
N GLY A 112 14.35 7.65 8.66
CA GLY A 112 14.09 8.78 9.56
C GLY A 112 15.17 8.97 10.63
N ALA A 113 15.68 7.86 11.16
CA ALA A 113 16.78 7.83 12.13
C ALA A 113 18.17 8.02 11.49
N LYS A 114 18.26 8.25 10.17
CA LYS A 114 19.49 8.35 9.38
C LYS A 114 20.39 7.11 9.42
N ARG A 115 19.82 5.93 9.69
CA ARG A 115 20.53 4.65 9.72
C ARG A 115 20.48 3.97 8.36
N TYR A 116 21.19 4.53 7.38
CA TYR A 116 21.13 4.07 5.99
C TYR A 116 21.67 2.64 5.81
N ASN A 117 22.65 2.22 6.63
CA ASN A 117 23.16 0.84 6.64
C ASN A 117 22.05 -0.16 7.02
N LEU A 118 21.22 0.16 8.02
CA LEU A 118 20.09 -0.67 8.42
C LEU A 118 19.02 -0.74 7.33
N VAL A 119 18.76 0.36 6.61
CA VAL A 119 17.86 0.36 5.45
C VAL A 119 18.37 -0.64 4.41
N MET A 120 19.64 -0.54 4.01
CA MET A 120 20.22 -1.43 3.00
C MET A 120 20.24 -2.90 3.44
N ALA A 121 20.61 -3.19 4.70
CA ALA A 121 20.58 -4.53 5.25
C ALA A 121 19.16 -5.11 5.26
N THR A 122 18.16 -4.29 5.63
CA THR A 122 16.75 -4.69 5.65
C THR A 122 16.20 -4.94 4.25
N ILE A 123 16.58 -4.14 3.26
CA ILE A 123 16.22 -4.39 1.84
C ILE A 123 16.81 -5.72 1.36
N LYS A 124 18.09 -6.01 1.65
CA LYS A 124 18.72 -7.29 1.29
C LYS A 124 18.02 -8.48 1.96
N ARG A 125 17.69 -8.39 3.25
CA ARG A 125 16.91 -9.41 3.97
C ARG A 125 15.51 -9.58 3.39
N GLY A 126 14.86 -8.47 3.02
CA GLY A 126 13.56 -8.47 2.33
C GLY A 126 13.61 -9.20 0.99
N THR A 127 14.62 -8.94 0.16
CA THR A 127 14.85 -9.67 -1.09
C THR A 127 15.08 -11.15 -0.84
N ALA A 128 15.93 -11.52 0.13
CA ALA A 128 16.18 -12.91 0.49
C ALA A 128 14.90 -13.62 0.99
N LEU A 129 14.08 -12.92 1.80
CA LEU A 129 12.80 -13.42 2.29
C LEU A 129 11.82 -13.71 1.14
N LEU A 130 11.73 -12.81 0.16
CA LEU A 130 10.86 -13.01 -1.01
C LEU A 130 11.39 -14.12 -1.93
N LEU A 131 12.69 -14.21 -2.16
CA LEU A 131 13.30 -15.31 -2.91
C LEU A 131 13.02 -16.65 -2.23
N PHE A 132 13.15 -16.74 -0.91
CA PHE A 132 12.81 -17.96 -0.17
C PHE A 132 11.31 -18.28 -0.26
N THR A 133 10.45 -17.27 -0.14
CA THR A 133 9.00 -17.42 -0.28
C THR A 133 8.60 -17.83 -1.71
N SER A 134 9.38 -17.45 -2.72
CA SER A 134 9.14 -17.84 -4.11
C SER A 134 9.25 -19.35 -4.32
N LEU A 135 10.11 -20.07 -3.59
CA LEU A 135 10.35 -21.50 -3.78
C LEU A 135 9.08 -22.36 -3.62
N PRO A 136 8.32 -22.28 -2.51
CA PRO A 136 7.06 -23.03 -2.40
C PRO A 136 6.02 -22.59 -3.44
N VAL A 137 6.00 -21.32 -3.84
CA VAL A 137 5.07 -20.80 -4.87
C VAL A 137 5.42 -21.39 -6.24
N VAL A 138 6.70 -21.49 -6.59
CA VAL A 138 7.18 -22.16 -7.81
C VAL A 138 6.74 -23.62 -7.83
N LEU A 139 6.99 -24.35 -6.74
CA LEU A 139 6.59 -25.75 -6.64
C LEU A 139 5.07 -25.93 -6.80
N LEU A 140 4.29 -25.02 -6.24
CA LEU A 140 2.84 -25.00 -6.38
C LEU A 140 2.41 -24.71 -7.82
N TRP A 141 2.96 -23.68 -8.46
CA TRP A 141 2.59 -23.26 -9.83
C TRP A 141 2.94 -24.33 -10.87
N ILE A 142 4.07 -25.02 -10.71
CA ILE A 142 4.45 -26.14 -11.58
C ILE A 142 3.45 -27.30 -11.49
N ASN A 143 2.85 -27.51 -10.31
CA ASN A 143 1.88 -28.58 -10.04
C ASN A 143 0.43 -28.08 -9.96
N ILE A 144 0.13 -26.89 -10.50
CA ILE A 144 -1.20 -26.28 -10.35
C ILE A 144 -2.28 -27.08 -11.08
N ASP A 145 -1.91 -27.83 -12.13
CA ASP A 145 -2.81 -28.71 -12.86
C ASP A 145 -3.49 -29.74 -11.94
N LYS A 146 -2.71 -30.35 -11.04
CA LYS A 146 -3.21 -31.32 -10.04
C LYS A 146 -4.16 -30.66 -9.06
N VAL A 147 -3.84 -29.44 -8.63
CA VAL A 147 -4.66 -28.67 -7.68
C VAL A 147 -5.99 -28.30 -8.33
N LEU A 148 -5.98 -27.78 -9.55
CA LEU A 148 -7.19 -27.38 -10.27
C LEU A 148 -8.07 -28.59 -10.63
N LYS A 149 -7.47 -29.72 -11.02
CA LYS A 149 -8.20 -30.99 -11.21
C LYS A 149 -8.82 -31.49 -9.90
N ALA A 150 -8.11 -31.40 -8.78
CA ALA A 150 -8.65 -31.75 -7.47
C ALA A 150 -9.84 -30.85 -7.07
N LEU A 151 -9.82 -29.59 -7.50
CA LEU A 151 -10.93 -28.64 -7.37
C LEU A 151 -12.03 -28.84 -8.44
N LYS A 152 -11.96 -29.91 -9.24
CA LYS A 152 -12.92 -30.30 -10.28
C LYS A 152 -13.13 -29.21 -11.34
N GLN A 153 -12.08 -28.46 -11.66
CA GLN A 153 -12.10 -27.54 -12.80
C GLN A 153 -12.08 -28.30 -14.12
N ASP A 154 -12.64 -27.68 -15.16
CA ASP A 154 -12.64 -28.21 -16.51
C ASP A 154 -11.20 -28.44 -17.04
N GLU A 155 -10.96 -29.55 -17.74
CA GLU A 155 -9.61 -29.95 -18.15
C GLU A 155 -8.94 -28.95 -19.10
N GLU A 156 -9.71 -28.31 -19.97
CA GLU A 156 -9.20 -27.33 -20.92
C GLU A 156 -8.83 -26.03 -20.18
N LEU A 157 -9.69 -25.57 -19.26
CA LEU A 157 -9.38 -24.42 -18.39
C LEU A 157 -8.14 -24.67 -17.51
N VAL A 158 -8.00 -25.89 -16.99
CA VAL A 158 -6.82 -26.31 -16.23
C VAL A 158 -5.55 -26.21 -17.09
N SER A 159 -5.61 -26.64 -18.34
CA SER A 159 -4.48 -26.61 -19.27
C SER A 159 -4.03 -25.18 -19.57
N GLU A 160 -4.97 -24.29 -19.86
CA GLU A 160 -4.70 -22.86 -20.07
C GLU A 160 -4.09 -22.21 -18.82
N ALA A 161 -4.70 -22.45 -17.66
CA ALA A 161 -4.24 -21.87 -16.40
C ALA A 161 -2.84 -22.37 -15.99
N HIS A 162 -2.59 -23.68 -16.17
CA HIS A 162 -1.28 -24.28 -15.93
C HIS A 162 -0.22 -23.69 -16.85
N THR A 163 -0.52 -23.58 -18.15
CA THR A 163 0.39 -22.98 -19.12
C THR A 163 0.72 -21.55 -18.75
N PHE A 164 -0.27 -20.71 -18.43
CA PHE A 164 -0.03 -19.32 -18.03
C PHE A 164 0.88 -19.23 -16.79
N LEU A 165 0.58 -20.01 -15.74
CA LEU A 165 1.33 -19.98 -14.48
C LEU A 165 2.75 -20.52 -14.64
N LEU A 166 2.94 -21.59 -15.42
CA LEU A 166 4.27 -22.14 -15.70
C LEU A 166 5.18 -21.12 -16.38
N TYR A 167 4.66 -20.38 -17.37
CA TYR A 167 5.40 -19.32 -18.05
C TYR A 167 5.53 -18.03 -17.22
N SER A 168 4.73 -17.88 -16.16
CA SER A 168 4.83 -16.78 -15.20
C SER A 168 5.83 -17.03 -14.07
N VAL A 169 6.36 -18.25 -13.91
CA VAL A 169 7.33 -18.62 -12.87
C VAL A 169 8.52 -17.66 -12.77
N PRO A 170 9.17 -17.21 -13.87
CA PRO A 170 10.27 -16.26 -13.78
C PRO A 170 9.86 -14.89 -13.21
N ASP A 171 8.57 -14.54 -13.25
CA ASP A 171 8.05 -13.29 -12.66
C ASP A 171 8.28 -13.27 -11.15
N LEU A 172 8.20 -14.42 -10.47
CA LEU A 172 8.42 -14.52 -9.03
C LEU A 172 9.83 -14.03 -8.64
N ILE A 173 10.83 -14.27 -9.48
CA ILE A 173 12.18 -13.74 -9.28
C ILE A 173 12.18 -12.22 -9.46
N ALA A 174 11.58 -11.72 -10.56
CA ALA A 174 11.48 -10.28 -10.80
C ALA A 174 10.77 -9.55 -9.64
N GLN A 175 9.64 -10.08 -9.16
CA GLN A 175 8.90 -9.54 -8.02
C GLN A 175 9.73 -9.53 -6.73
N SER A 176 10.57 -10.55 -6.50
CA SER A 176 11.43 -10.63 -5.31
C SER A 176 12.43 -9.47 -5.22
N PHE A 177 12.86 -8.92 -6.36
CA PHE A 177 13.69 -7.71 -6.41
C PHE A 177 12.85 -6.43 -6.48
N LEU A 178 11.79 -6.43 -7.29
CA LEU A 178 10.99 -5.27 -7.60
C LEU A 178 10.32 -4.67 -6.36
N HIS A 179 9.76 -5.53 -5.49
CA HIS A 179 9.07 -5.11 -4.29
C HIS A 179 10.01 -4.37 -3.30
N PRO A 180 11.17 -4.93 -2.89
CA PRO A 180 12.13 -4.23 -2.06
C PRO A 180 12.70 -2.96 -2.71
N LEU A 181 12.99 -2.96 -4.01
CA LEU A 181 13.47 -1.76 -4.71
C LEU A 181 12.46 -0.60 -4.65
N ARG A 182 11.16 -0.90 -4.80
CA ARG A 182 10.08 0.09 -4.62
C ARG A 182 10.08 0.64 -3.20
N VAL A 183 10.23 -0.20 -2.18
CA VAL A 183 10.34 0.23 -0.77
C VAL A 183 11.54 1.13 -0.56
N TYR A 184 12.71 0.75 -1.10
CA TYR A 184 13.94 1.53 -0.99
C TYR A 184 13.76 2.95 -1.52
N LEU A 185 13.17 3.14 -2.69
CA LEU A 185 12.91 4.47 -3.25
C LEU A 185 11.81 5.23 -2.50
N ARG A 186 10.73 4.54 -2.11
CA ARG A 186 9.60 5.17 -1.39
C ARG A 186 10.01 5.70 -0.03
N THR A 187 10.76 4.93 0.76
CA THR A 187 11.18 5.31 2.12
C THR A 187 12.04 6.59 2.12
N GLN A 188 12.80 6.81 1.06
CA GLN A 188 13.56 8.04 0.81
C GLN A 188 12.74 9.20 0.23
N SER A 189 11.43 9.02 0.02
CA SER A 189 10.54 9.95 -0.69
C SER A 189 10.93 10.20 -2.17
N LYS A 190 11.75 9.33 -2.78
CA LYS A 190 12.15 9.39 -4.20
C LYS A 190 11.19 8.60 -5.08
N THR A 191 9.92 9.02 -5.13
CA THR A 191 8.87 8.29 -5.86
C THR A 191 8.80 8.62 -7.35
N LEU A 192 9.23 9.81 -7.76
CA LEU A 192 9.21 10.22 -9.17
C LEU A 192 10.08 9.32 -10.09
N PRO A 193 11.33 8.98 -9.74
CA PRO A 193 12.14 8.04 -10.54
C PRO A 193 11.46 6.67 -10.72
N LEU A 194 10.86 6.14 -9.65
CA LEU A 194 10.08 4.91 -9.71
C LEU A 194 8.93 5.02 -10.73
N SER A 195 8.21 6.14 -10.73
CA SER A 195 7.14 6.40 -11.69
C SER A 195 7.62 6.49 -13.12
N ILE A 196 8.76 7.16 -13.37
CA ILE A 196 9.36 7.27 -14.71
C ILE A 196 9.79 5.88 -15.21
N CYS A 197 10.53 5.11 -14.40
CA CYS A 197 10.93 3.75 -14.78
C CYS A 197 9.70 2.87 -15.06
N THR A 198 8.63 3.00 -14.25
CA THR A 198 7.37 2.29 -14.49
C THR A 198 6.70 2.72 -15.78
N ALA A 199 6.74 4.01 -16.12
CA ALA A 199 6.18 4.53 -17.37
C ALA A 199 6.89 3.93 -18.58
N VAL A 200 8.23 3.96 -18.58
CA VAL A 200 9.03 3.38 -19.66
C VAL A 200 8.76 1.88 -19.80
N ALA A 201 8.78 1.12 -18.70
CA ALA A 201 8.49 -0.32 -18.72
C ALA A 201 7.06 -0.64 -19.20
N SER A 202 6.08 0.19 -18.84
CA SER A 202 4.67 0.02 -19.26
C SER A 202 4.46 0.36 -20.73
N VAL A 203 5.15 1.38 -21.25
CA VAL A 203 5.12 1.72 -22.68
C VAL A 203 5.75 0.59 -23.50
N LEU A 204 6.86 0.02 -23.04
CA LEU A 204 7.51 -1.13 -23.70
C LEU A 204 6.67 -2.42 -23.62
N HIS A 205 5.77 -2.55 -22.64
CA HIS A 205 4.91 -3.73 -22.49
C HIS A 205 4.02 -3.97 -23.71
N LEU A 206 3.46 -2.91 -24.32
CA LEU A 206 2.58 -3.02 -25.47
C LEU A 206 3.27 -3.64 -26.71
N PRO A 207 4.40 -3.10 -27.22
CA PRO A 207 5.09 -3.70 -28.36
C PRO A 207 5.66 -5.09 -28.03
N ILE A 208 6.11 -5.34 -26.79
CA ILE A 208 6.57 -6.67 -26.37
C ILE A 208 5.41 -7.68 -26.41
N THR A 209 4.24 -7.31 -25.88
CA THR A 209 3.05 -8.17 -25.91
C THR A 209 2.60 -8.43 -27.34
N PHE A 210 2.53 -7.39 -28.17
CA PHE A 210 2.20 -7.54 -29.59
C PHE A 210 3.16 -8.48 -30.31
N PHE A 211 4.47 -8.32 -30.11
CA PHE A 211 5.47 -9.17 -30.72
C PHE A 211 5.35 -10.64 -30.28
N LEU A 212 5.23 -10.90 -28.97
CA LEU A 212 5.14 -12.27 -28.46
C LEU A 212 3.82 -12.96 -28.82
N VAL A 213 2.71 -12.24 -28.75
CA VAL A 213 1.37 -12.82 -28.97
C VAL A 213 1.00 -12.85 -30.45
N SER A 214 1.09 -11.71 -31.14
CA SER A 214 0.60 -11.58 -32.51
C SER A 214 1.63 -11.95 -33.57
N TYR A 215 2.91 -11.58 -33.38
CA TYR A 215 3.94 -11.86 -34.39
C TYR A 215 4.53 -13.27 -34.24
N LEU A 216 4.90 -13.70 -33.02
CA LEU A 216 5.41 -15.03 -32.76
C LEU A 216 4.33 -16.10 -32.55
N GLY A 217 3.06 -15.70 -32.41
CA GLY A 217 1.94 -16.63 -32.26
C GLY A 217 1.98 -17.45 -30.96
N LEU A 218 2.60 -16.94 -29.89
CA LEU A 218 2.78 -17.70 -28.64
C LEU A 218 1.49 -17.82 -27.79
N GLY A 219 0.39 -17.19 -28.21
CA GLY A 219 -0.89 -17.24 -27.51
C GLY A 219 -0.78 -16.83 -26.03
N ILE A 220 -1.37 -17.62 -25.14
CA ILE A 220 -1.38 -17.37 -23.69
C ILE A 220 0.04 -17.32 -23.09
N LYS A 221 0.98 -18.11 -23.63
CA LYS A 221 2.39 -18.11 -23.21
C LYS A 221 3.04 -16.76 -23.46
N GLY A 222 2.72 -16.15 -24.60
CA GLY A 222 3.20 -14.82 -24.97
C GLY A 222 2.74 -13.73 -24.01
N ILE A 223 1.52 -13.83 -23.47
CA ILE A 223 0.97 -12.90 -22.49
C ILE A 223 1.67 -13.04 -21.13
N ALA A 224 1.89 -14.28 -20.67
CA ALA A 224 2.63 -14.55 -19.45
C ALA A 224 4.08 -14.01 -19.55
N LEU A 225 4.78 -14.35 -20.64
CA LEU A 225 6.15 -13.90 -20.89
C LEU A 225 6.28 -12.39 -21.08
N SER A 226 5.29 -11.72 -21.67
CA SER A 226 5.33 -10.25 -21.78
C SER A 226 5.22 -9.58 -20.41
N GLY A 227 4.40 -10.14 -19.51
CA GLY A 227 4.33 -9.74 -18.11
C GLY A 227 5.69 -9.86 -17.40
N VAL A 228 6.34 -11.02 -17.52
CA VAL A 228 7.68 -11.28 -17.00
C VAL A 228 8.68 -10.26 -17.54
N ALA A 229 8.72 -10.06 -18.85
CA ALA A 229 9.63 -9.13 -19.50
C ALA A 229 9.43 -7.69 -19.03
N SER A 230 8.17 -7.26 -18.83
CA SER A 230 7.85 -5.93 -18.32
C SER A 230 8.37 -5.72 -16.89
N ASN A 231 8.20 -6.70 -16.00
CA ASN A 231 8.72 -6.61 -14.63
C ASN A 231 10.25 -6.69 -14.58
N ILE A 232 10.89 -7.53 -15.39
CA ILE A 232 12.36 -7.57 -15.52
C ILE A 232 12.89 -6.23 -16.03
N ASN A 233 12.27 -5.64 -17.06
CA ASN A 233 12.63 -4.31 -17.56
C ASN A 233 12.52 -3.26 -16.46
N LEU A 234 11.44 -3.29 -15.68
CA LEU A 234 11.27 -2.37 -14.56
C LEU A 234 12.37 -2.55 -13.50
N VAL A 235 12.69 -3.79 -13.13
CA VAL A 235 13.80 -4.08 -12.20
C VAL A 235 15.12 -3.54 -12.75
N ALA A 236 15.42 -3.80 -14.03
CA ALA A 236 16.64 -3.32 -14.67
C ALA A 236 16.72 -1.78 -14.67
N PHE A 237 15.64 -1.09 -15.03
CA PHE A 237 15.60 0.38 -15.02
C PHE A 237 15.78 0.96 -13.62
N LEU A 238 15.19 0.34 -12.59
CA LEU A 238 15.37 0.76 -11.21
C LEU A 238 16.81 0.54 -10.73
N PHE A 239 17.44 -0.60 -11.08
CA PHE A 239 18.85 -0.84 -10.78
C PHE A 239 19.77 0.15 -11.48
N ILE A 240 19.53 0.44 -12.77
CA ILE A 240 20.30 1.44 -13.52
C ILE A 240 20.16 2.82 -12.86
N TYR A 241 18.93 3.21 -12.49
CA TYR A 241 18.71 4.47 -11.78
C TYR A 241 19.50 4.52 -10.46
N ILE A 242 19.38 3.51 -9.61
CA ILE A 242 20.06 3.46 -8.31
C ILE A 242 21.59 3.42 -8.46
N ALA A 243 22.11 2.70 -9.46
CA ALA A 243 23.55 2.54 -9.64
C ALA A 243 24.24 3.78 -10.24
N PHE A 244 23.58 4.49 -11.16
CA PHE A 244 24.22 5.52 -11.99
C PHE A 244 23.62 6.92 -11.86
N LEU A 245 22.34 7.06 -11.47
CA LEU A 245 21.62 8.32 -11.47
C LEU A 245 21.21 8.80 -10.07
N GLU A 246 21.20 7.90 -9.08
CA GLU A 246 20.96 8.26 -7.70
C GLU A 246 22.21 8.93 -7.12
N ASP A 247 22.07 10.18 -6.66
CA ASP A 247 23.08 10.81 -5.83
C ASP A 247 23.34 9.92 -4.63
N LYS A 248 24.53 9.32 -4.59
CA LYS A 248 24.99 8.58 -3.41
C LYS A 248 25.06 9.58 -2.28
N VAL A 249 24.13 9.46 -1.33
CA VAL A 249 24.24 10.17 -0.05
C VAL A 249 25.59 9.73 0.51
N ARG A 250 26.57 10.64 0.50
CA ARG A 250 27.86 10.42 1.14
C ARG A 250 27.56 10.05 2.59
N SER A 251 27.74 8.78 2.89
CA SER A 251 28.00 8.36 4.25
C SER A 251 29.35 8.95 4.62
N ASP A 252 29.35 10.17 5.18
CA ASP A 252 30.53 10.76 5.81
C ASP A 252 30.97 9.98 7.07
N GLU A 253 30.33 8.83 7.32
CA GLU A 253 30.80 7.75 8.17
C GLU A 253 30.94 6.49 7.30
N GLU A 254 32.02 6.40 6.52
CA GLU A 254 32.60 5.10 6.13
C GLU A 254 33.16 4.44 7.40
N GLY A 255 32.28 4.09 8.34
CA GLY A 255 32.55 3.02 9.28
C GLY A 255 32.44 1.73 8.49
N GLU A 256 33.51 0.95 8.49
CA GLU A 256 33.55 -0.41 7.95
C GLU A 256 32.23 -1.12 8.22
N VAL A 257 31.69 -1.81 7.22
CA VAL A 257 30.60 -2.76 7.40
C VAL A 257 31.11 -3.83 8.37
N SER A 258 30.97 -3.57 9.67
CA SER A 258 31.34 -4.52 10.70
C SER A 258 30.50 -5.75 10.43
N GLU A 259 31.17 -6.89 10.23
CA GLU A 259 30.52 -8.19 10.06
C GLU A 259 29.50 -8.34 11.19
N GLU A 260 28.21 -8.34 10.83
CA GLU A 260 27.15 -8.57 11.81
C GLU A 260 27.44 -9.91 12.49
N SER A 261 27.63 -9.88 13.81
CA SER A 261 27.75 -11.09 14.60
C SER A 261 26.53 -11.97 14.33
N CYS A 262 26.72 -13.30 14.30
CA CYS A 262 25.65 -14.25 14.01
C CYS A 262 24.40 -14.04 14.92
N GLY A 263 24.62 -13.60 16.17
CA GLY A 263 23.55 -13.26 17.12
C GLY A 263 22.72 -12.03 16.71
N ASP A 264 23.36 -11.00 16.15
CA ASP A 264 22.68 -9.77 15.70
C ASP A 264 21.82 -10.06 14.46
N SER A 265 22.29 -10.92 13.57
CA SER A 265 21.55 -11.35 12.39
C SER A 265 20.22 -12.05 12.75
N VAL A 266 20.23 -12.96 13.73
CA VAL A 266 19.00 -13.66 14.17
C VAL A 266 17.98 -12.70 14.78
N LYS A 267 18.43 -11.70 15.57
CA LYS A 267 17.56 -10.68 16.17
C LYS A 267 16.90 -9.82 15.08
N GLU A 268 17.65 -9.39 14.07
CA GLU A 268 17.12 -8.59 12.96
C GLU A 268 16.14 -9.38 12.09
N TRP A 269 16.41 -10.67 11.83
CA TRP A 269 15.45 -11.55 11.17
C TRP A 269 14.15 -11.71 11.97
N LYS A 270 14.25 -11.86 13.30
CA LYS A 270 13.08 -11.96 14.19
C LYS A 270 12.24 -10.66 14.15
N LYS A 271 12.88 -9.48 14.18
CA LYS A 271 12.20 -8.19 14.03
C LYS A 271 11.48 -8.09 12.69
N LEU A 272 12.17 -8.43 11.60
CA LEU A 272 11.60 -8.41 10.25
C LEU A 272 10.38 -9.34 10.13
N LEU A 273 10.51 -10.60 10.53
CA LEU A 273 9.42 -11.58 10.46
C LEU A 273 8.23 -11.18 11.35
N GLY A 274 8.51 -10.61 12.53
CA GLY A 274 7.49 -10.09 13.45
C GLY A 274 6.63 -8.97 12.86
N LEU A 275 7.12 -8.26 11.84
CA LEU A 275 6.38 -7.21 11.11
C LEU A 275 5.85 -7.69 9.75
N ALA A 276 6.64 -8.49 9.03
CA ALA A 276 6.30 -9.01 7.71
C ALA A 276 5.15 -10.02 7.74
N ILE A 277 5.14 -10.96 8.71
CA ILE A 277 4.08 -11.98 8.78
C ILE A 277 2.71 -11.35 9.06
N PRO A 278 2.51 -10.48 10.07
CA PRO A 278 1.21 -9.85 10.28
C PRO A 278 0.78 -8.97 9.10
N SER A 279 1.72 -8.27 8.46
CA SER A 279 1.43 -7.49 7.25
C SER A 279 0.98 -8.38 6.10
N CYS A 280 1.65 -9.53 5.91
CA CYS A 280 1.29 -10.55 4.94
C CYS A 280 -0.12 -11.08 5.16
N VAL A 281 -0.42 -11.50 6.39
CA VAL A 281 -1.76 -11.98 6.75
C VAL A 281 -2.81 -10.90 6.44
N SER A 282 -2.55 -9.64 6.83
CA SER A 282 -3.49 -8.54 6.58
C SER A 282 -3.81 -8.35 5.10
N VAL A 283 -2.79 -8.38 4.23
CA VAL A 283 -2.96 -8.20 2.77
C VAL A 283 -3.62 -9.43 2.13
N CYS A 284 -3.18 -10.63 2.48
CA CYS A 284 -3.74 -11.87 1.96
C CYS A 284 -5.23 -11.99 2.31
N LEU A 285 -5.62 -11.71 3.57
CA LEU A 285 -7.02 -11.73 4.00
C LEU A 285 -7.90 -10.74 3.21
N GLU A 286 -7.38 -9.56 2.88
CA GLU A 286 -8.13 -8.58 2.08
C GLU A 286 -8.34 -9.08 0.65
N TRP A 287 -7.29 -9.60 0.01
CA TRP A 287 -7.35 -10.08 -1.37
C TRP A 287 -8.19 -11.35 -1.49
N TRP A 288 -8.00 -12.31 -0.58
CA TRP A 288 -8.76 -13.55 -0.58
C TRP A 288 -10.24 -13.33 -0.31
N CYS A 289 -10.62 -12.28 0.44
CA CYS A 289 -12.04 -11.95 0.64
C CYS A 289 -12.76 -11.70 -0.70
N TYR A 290 -12.14 -10.98 -1.65
CA TYR A 290 -12.72 -10.74 -2.97
C TYR A 290 -12.81 -12.02 -3.81
N GLU A 291 -11.80 -12.90 -3.71
CA GLU A 291 -11.81 -14.20 -4.40
C GLU A 291 -12.91 -15.12 -3.85
N ILE A 292 -13.11 -15.15 -2.53
CA ILE A 292 -14.20 -15.91 -1.92
C ILE A 292 -15.55 -15.32 -2.34
N MET A 293 -15.69 -14.00 -2.44
CA MET A 293 -16.91 -13.39 -2.97
C MET A 293 -17.22 -13.84 -4.41
N ILE A 294 -16.21 -13.95 -5.28
CA ILE A 294 -16.39 -14.49 -6.64
C ILE A 294 -16.90 -15.94 -6.57
N VAL A 295 -16.31 -16.77 -5.71
CA VAL A 295 -16.77 -18.16 -5.50
C VAL A 295 -18.23 -18.19 -5.01
N LEU A 296 -18.60 -17.30 -4.08
CA LEU A 296 -19.98 -17.19 -3.59
C LEU A 296 -20.95 -16.73 -4.68
N CYS A 297 -20.52 -15.88 -5.63
CA CYS A 297 -21.33 -15.53 -6.81
C CYS A 297 -21.65 -16.78 -7.65
N GLY A 298 -20.69 -17.72 -7.76
CA GLY A 298 -20.88 -19.00 -8.43
C GLY A 298 -21.93 -19.93 -7.80
N LEU A 299 -22.37 -19.64 -6.57
CA LEU A 299 -23.44 -20.38 -5.87
C LEU A 299 -24.82 -19.71 -6.00
N LEU A 300 -24.91 -18.54 -6.65
CA LEU A 300 -26.17 -17.86 -6.88
C LEU A 300 -26.96 -18.50 -8.03
N VAL A 301 -28.26 -18.18 -8.09
CA VAL A 301 -29.20 -18.74 -9.10
C VAL A 301 -28.71 -18.49 -10.53
N ASN A 302 -28.13 -17.33 -10.81
CA ASN A 302 -27.47 -17.04 -12.09
C ASN A 302 -25.96 -16.80 -11.88
N PRO A 303 -25.15 -17.87 -11.88
CA PRO A 303 -23.72 -17.76 -11.59
C PRO A 303 -22.96 -17.04 -12.71
N LYS A 304 -23.35 -17.23 -13.98
CA LYS A 304 -22.69 -16.58 -15.12
C LYS A 304 -22.81 -15.05 -15.05
N ALA A 305 -24.03 -14.54 -14.89
CA ALA A 305 -24.25 -13.10 -14.83
C ALA A 305 -23.61 -12.47 -13.60
N THR A 306 -23.70 -13.12 -12.44
CA THR A 306 -23.15 -12.58 -11.17
C THR A 306 -21.63 -12.60 -11.12
N ILE A 307 -20.97 -13.66 -11.62
CA ILE A 307 -19.51 -13.70 -11.74
C ILE A 307 -19.02 -12.63 -12.72
N ALA A 308 -19.67 -12.49 -13.88
CA ALA A 308 -19.30 -11.47 -14.86
C ALA A 308 -19.47 -10.04 -14.30
N SER A 309 -20.59 -9.76 -13.63
CA SER A 309 -20.80 -8.50 -12.92
C SER A 309 -19.73 -8.27 -11.84
N MET A 310 -19.37 -9.29 -11.06
CA MET A 310 -18.30 -9.19 -10.07
C MET A 310 -16.96 -8.83 -10.71
N GLY A 311 -16.63 -9.41 -11.88
CA GLY A 311 -15.44 -9.04 -12.65
C GLY A 311 -15.43 -7.55 -13.04
N ILE A 312 -16.54 -7.02 -13.56
CA ILE A 312 -16.68 -5.59 -13.90
C ILE A 312 -16.52 -4.71 -12.66
N LEU A 313 -17.09 -5.12 -11.53
CA LEU A 313 -16.96 -4.41 -10.24
C LEU A 313 -15.53 -4.44 -9.69
N ILE A 314 -14.80 -5.54 -9.86
CA ILE A 314 -13.40 -5.63 -9.46
C ILE A 314 -12.54 -4.68 -10.29
N GLN A 315 -12.83 -4.50 -11.59
CA GLN A 315 -12.08 -3.56 -12.43
C GLN A 315 -12.24 -2.11 -11.96
N ILE A 316 -13.47 -1.66 -11.67
CA ILE A 316 -13.67 -0.29 -11.15
C ILE A 316 -13.07 -0.12 -9.75
N THR A 317 -13.22 -1.13 -8.89
CA THR A 317 -12.68 -1.10 -7.53
C THR A 317 -11.17 -1.05 -7.56
N SER A 318 -10.53 -1.81 -8.46
CA SER A 318 -9.08 -1.80 -8.65
C SER A 318 -8.57 -0.44 -9.15
N LEU A 319 -9.29 0.21 -10.07
CA LEU A 319 -8.97 1.56 -10.53
C LEU A 319 -9.05 2.57 -9.38
N ILE A 320 -10.13 2.52 -8.59
CA ILE A 320 -10.35 3.44 -7.47
C ILE A 320 -9.33 3.20 -6.36
N TYR A 321 -8.98 1.95 -6.07
CA TYR A 321 -8.08 1.58 -4.99
C TYR A 321 -6.64 2.11 -5.17
N ILE A 322 -6.24 2.45 -6.41
CA ILE A 322 -4.94 3.08 -6.69
C ILE A 322 -4.74 4.35 -5.86
N PHE A 323 -5.79 5.16 -5.68
CA PHE A 323 -5.71 6.43 -4.97
C PHE A 323 -5.48 6.27 -3.46
N PRO A 324 -6.35 5.56 -2.70
CA PRO A 324 -6.14 5.35 -1.27
C PRO A 324 -4.89 4.51 -0.98
N ASN A 325 -4.54 3.53 -1.82
CA ASN A 325 -3.32 2.75 -1.65
C ASN A 325 -2.06 3.63 -1.80
N SER A 326 -2.03 4.54 -2.79
CA SER A 326 -0.94 5.48 -2.99
C SER A 326 -0.81 6.48 -1.84
N LEU A 327 -1.94 7.00 -1.34
CA LEU A 327 -1.98 7.83 -0.14
C LEU A 327 -1.46 7.07 1.08
N SER A 328 -1.87 5.81 1.25
CA SER A 328 -1.46 4.94 2.34
C SER A 328 0.06 4.72 2.37
N PHE A 329 0.70 4.51 1.21
CA PHE A 329 2.17 4.46 1.13
C PHE A 329 2.83 5.78 1.47
N GLY A 330 2.27 6.91 1.01
CA GLY A 330 2.77 8.25 1.35
C GLY A 330 2.70 8.53 2.85
N VAL A 331 1.57 8.23 3.47
CA VAL A 331 1.35 8.40 4.92
C VAL A 331 2.24 7.44 5.72
N SER A 332 2.33 6.17 5.33
CA SER A 332 3.24 5.17 5.93
C SER A 332 4.68 5.68 5.95
N THR A 333 5.17 6.16 4.80
CA THR A 333 6.52 6.73 4.68
C THR A 333 6.71 7.95 5.56
N ARG A 334 5.80 8.93 5.52
CA ARG A 334 5.92 10.16 6.32
C ARG A 334 5.88 9.85 7.81
N VAL A 335 4.90 9.06 8.27
CA VAL A 335 4.78 8.67 9.68
C VAL A 335 6.03 7.93 10.16
N GLY A 336 6.51 6.95 9.38
CA GLY A 336 7.72 6.20 9.72
C GLY A 336 8.97 7.07 9.78
N ASN A 337 9.17 7.95 8.81
CA ASN A 337 10.31 8.86 8.78
C ASN A 337 10.30 9.84 9.97
N GLU A 338 9.14 10.43 10.29
CA GLU A 338 9.03 11.37 11.41
C GLU A 338 9.21 10.67 12.77
N LEU A 339 8.66 9.46 12.95
CA LEU A 339 8.90 8.64 14.16
C LEU A 339 10.36 8.24 14.30
N GLY A 340 10.99 7.79 13.21
CA GLY A 340 12.42 7.46 13.18
C GLY A 340 13.31 8.66 13.52
N SER A 341 12.92 9.86 13.10
CA SER A 341 13.61 11.10 13.44
C SER A 341 13.33 11.62 14.86
N ASN A 342 12.62 10.85 15.68
CA ASN A 342 12.18 11.20 17.03
C ASN A 342 11.32 12.48 17.07
N GLN A 343 10.41 12.64 16.11
CA GLN A 343 9.48 13.78 16.01
C GLN A 343 8.01 13.32 16.10
N PRO A 344 7.54 12.87 17.28
CA PRO A 344 6.22 12.28 17.47
C PRO A 344 5.07 13.21 17.09
N GLN A 345 5.21 14.52 17.33
CA GLN A 345 4.19 15.51 16.96
C GLN A 345 4.06 15.67 15.44
N ARG A 346 5.16 15.54 14.68
CA ARG A 346 5.12 15.57 13.21
C ARG A 346 4.49 14.30 12.66
N ALA A 347 4.83 13.14 13.23
CA ALA A 347 4.19 11.87 12.89
C ALA A 347 2.67 11.92 13.13
N ARG A 348 2.23 12.46 14.27
CA ARG A 348 0.81 12.67 14.57
C ARG A 348 0.12 13.56 13.52
N ARG A 349 0.76 14.67 13.12
CA ARG A 349 0.22 15.55 12.09
C ARG A 349 0.11 14.84 10.74
N ALA A 350 1.15 14.13 10.30
CA ALA A 350 1.12 13.35 9.06
C ALA A 350 -0.03 12.34 9.04
N ALA A 351 -0.28 11.65 10.16
CA ALA A 351 -1.40 10.72 10.30
C ALA A 351 -2.77 11.42 10.22
N ILE A 352 -2.98 12.51 10.96
CA ILE A 352 -4.25 13.25 10.96
C ILE A 352 -4.54 13.84 9.57
N VAL A 353 -3.55 14.46 8.94
CA VAL A 353 -3.69 15.04 7.60
C VAL A 353 -3.94 13.95 6.56
N GLY A 354 -3.19 12.85 6.62
CA GLY A 354 -3.40 11.68 5.77
C GLY A 354 -4.82 11.13 5.88
N LEU A 355 -5.32 10.92 7.11
CA LEU A 355 -6.69 10.48 7.35
C LEU A 355 -7.72 11.49 6.83
N GLY A 356 -7.51 12.79 7.03
CA GLY A 356 -8.38 13.83 6.47
C GLY A 356 -8.45 13.78 4.94
N LEU A 357 -7.30 13.66 4.26
CA LEU A 357 -7.24 13.51 2.80
C LEU A 357 -7.95 12.24 2.33
N SER A 358 -7.82 11.13 3.09
CA SER A 358 -8.45 9.85 2.74
C SER A 358 -9.97 9.89 2.81
N ILE A 359 -10.55 10.65 3.74
CA ILE A 359 -12.01 10.86 3.82
C ILE A 359 -12.49 11.62 2.59
N ALA A 360 -11.77 12.68 2.20
CA ALA A 360 -12.09 13.44 0.98
C ALA A 360 -11.98 12.57 -0.29
N LEU A 361 -10.95 11.70 -0.37
CA LEU A 361 -10.84 10.70 -1.44
C LEU A 361 -12.01 9.72 -1.43
N GLY A 362 -12.45 9.25 -0.26
CA GLY A 362 -13.62 8.37 -0.13
C GLY A 362 -14.88 9.00 -0.70
N PHE A 363 -15.18 10.26 -0.35
CA PHE A 363 -16.33 10.99 -0.93
C PHE A 363 -16.19 11.18 -2.44
N THR A 364 -14.98 11.44 -2.91
CA THR A 364 -14.70 11.57 -4.36
C THR A 364 -14.91 10.24 -5.09
N ALA A 365 -14.47 9.13 -4.51
CA ALA A 365 -14.68 7.78 -5.03
C ALA A 365 -16.16 7.38 -5.04
N PHE A 366 -16.91 7.71 -3.99
CA PHE A 366 -18.36 7.52 -3.94
C PHE A 366 -19.07 8.34 -5.03
N ALA A 367 -18.74 9.63 -5.16
CA ALA A 367 -19.31 10.48 -6.21
C ALA A 367 -18.98 9.93 -7.61
N PHE A 368 -17.73 9.49 -7.83
CA PHE A 368 -17.29 8.91 -9.10
C PHE A 368 -18.08 7.66 -9.45
N THR A 369 -18.12 6.65 -8.56
CA THR A 369 -18.84 5.38 -8.78
C THR A 369 -20.32 5.59 -9.06
N VAL A 370 -20.99 6.47 -8.33
CA VAL A 370 -22.41 6.79 -8.58
C VAL A 370 -22.60 7.48 -9.93
N SER A 371 -21.70 8.40 -10.30
CA SER A 371 -21.81 9.18 -11.54
C SER A 371 -21.58 8.32 -12.78
N VAL A 372 -20.59 7.42 -12.75
CA VAL A 372 -20.23 6.60 -13.91
C VAL A 372 -21.10 5.36 -14.08
N ARG A 373 -22.03 5.08 -13.15
CA ARG A 373 -22.73 3.79 -13.08
C ARG A 373 -23.35 3.33 -14.40
N ASN A 374 -24.04 4.23 -15.09
CA ASN A 374 -24.76 3.92 -16.32
C ASN A 374 -23.82 3.62 -17.50
N MET A 375 -22.65 4.26 -17.52
CA MET A 375 -21.67 4.15 -18.60
C MET A 375 -20.71 2.98 -18.36
N TRP A 376 -20.33 2.75 -17.10
CA TRP A 376 -19.29 1.79 -16.77
C TRP A 376 -19.67 0.37 -17.15
N ALA A 377 -20.87 -0.10 -16.81
CA ALA A 377 -21.29 -1.46 -17.15
C ALA A 377 -21.34 -1.70 -18.67
N ARG A 378 -21.84 -0.71 -19.42
CA ARG A 378 -21.96 -0.76 -20.90
C ARG A 378 -20.61 -0.70 -21.62
N LEU A 379 -19.55 -0.30 -20.95
CA LEU A 379 -18.20 -0.34 -21.52
C LEU A 379 -17.68 -1.78 -21.66
N PHE A 380 -18.15 -2.69 -20.80
CA PHE A 380 -17.64 -4.07 -20.72
C PHE A 380 -18.57 -5.10 -21.36
N THR A 381 -19.88 -4.84 -21.45
CA THR A 381 -20.84 -5.81 -21.97
C THR A 381 -22.13 -5.15 -22.45
N ASP A 382 -22.79 -5.81 -23.42
CA ASP A 382 -24.14 -5.50 -23.90
C ASP A 382 -25.22 -6.40 -23.26
N ASP A 383 -24.85 -7.31 -22.35
CA ASP A 383 -25.80 -8.17 -21.65
C ASP A 383 -26.59 -7.38 -20.59
N GLU A 384 -27.90 -7.23 -20.82
CA GLU A 384 -28.81 -6.47 -19.97
C GLU A 384 -28.89 -6.98 -18.52
N GLU A 385 -28.72 -8.29 -18.29
CA GLU A 385 -28.74 -8.84 -16.94
C GLU A 385 -27.48 -8.47 -16.17
N ILE A 386 -26.31 -8.60 -16.80
CA ILE A 386 -25.02 -8.19 -16.21
C ILE A 386 -25.01 -6.68 -15.94
N ILE A 387 -25.54 -5.89 -16.88
CA ILE A 387 -25.69 -4.44 -16.72
C ILE A 387 -26.59 -4.14 -15.50
N LYS A 388 -27.77 -4.75 -15.42
CA LYS A 388 -28.71 -4.51 -14.32
C LYS A 388 -28.12 -4.86 -12.95
N LEU A 389 -27.42 -5.98 -12.84
CA LEU A 389 -26.73 -6.39 -11.61
C LEU A 389 -25.64 -5.39 -11.21
N THR A 390 -24.82 -4.96 -12.18
CA THR A 390 -23.74 -4.00 -11.96
C THR A 390 -24.29 -2.64 -11.51
N LEU A 391 -25.32 -2.12 -12.18
CA LEU A 391 -25.96 -0.85 -11.85
C LEU A 391 -26.57 -0.83 -10.45
N MET A 392 -27.15 -1.96 -10.03
CA MET A 392 -27.75 -2.11 -8.70
C MET A 392 -26.69 -2.00 -7.59
N VAL A 393 -25.50 -2.53 -7.84
CA VAL A 393 -24.45 -2.68 -6.82
C VAL A 393 -23.43 -1.55 -6.81
N LEU A 394 -23.18 -0.88 -7.94
CA LEU A 394 -22.17 0.19 -8.01
C LEU A 394 -22.33 1.29 -6.93
N PRO A 395 -23.54 1.75 -6.58
CA PRO A 395 -23.71 2.69 -5.48
C PRO A 395 -23.30 2.11 -4.12
N ILE A 396 -23.49 0.81 -3.90
CA ILE A 396 -23.06 0.11 -2.67
C ILE A 396 -21.54 0.01 -2.63
N VAL A 397 -20.90 -0.30 -3.77
CA VAL A 397 -19.43 -0.26 -3.91
C VAL A 397 -18.91 1.12 -3.55
N GLY A 398 -19.53 2.17 -4.07
CA GLY A 398 -19.17 3.55 -3.70
C GLY A 398 -19.30 3.82 -2.19
N LEU A 399 -20.34 3.30 -1.53
CA LEU A 399 -20.47 3.41 -0.07
C LEU A 399 -19.36 2.64 0.66
N CYS A 400 -18.95 1.47 0.15
CA CYS A 400 -17.80 0.75 0.68
C CYS A 400 -16.52 1.60 0.60
N GLU A 401 -16.34 2.37 -0.47
CA GLU A 401 -15.16 3.24 -0.65
C GLU A 401 -15.05 4.37 0.39
N LEU A 402 -16.17 4.83 0.95
CA LEU A 402 -16.18 5.78 2.07
C LEU A 402 -15.46 5.22 3.31
N GLY A 403 -15.58 3.91 3.55
CA GLY A 403 -14.87 3.22 4.62
C GLY A 403 -13.48 2.75 4.19
N ASN A 404 -13.35 2.25 2.96
CA ASN A 404 -12.12 1.67 2.42
C ASN A 404 -10.97 2.68 2.37
N CYS A 405 -11.22 3.91 1.89
CA CYS A 405 -10.19 4.93 1.78
C CYS A 405 -9.50 5.28 3.13
N PRO A 406 -10.26 5.65 4.19
CA PRO A 406 -9.68 5.89 5.51
C PRO A 406 -9.17 4.62 6.19
N GLN A 407 -9.78 3.45 5.96
CA GLN A 407 -9.26 2.17 6.45
C GLN A 407 -7.86 1.89 5.88
N THR A 408 -7.71 1.99 4.55
CA THR A 408 -6.45 1.74 3.85
C THR A 408 -5.38 2.73 4.30
N THR A 409 -5.74 3.99 4.50
CA THR A 409 -4.80 5.02 5.01
C THR A 409 -4.42 4.78 6.46
N GLY A 410 -5.36 4.35 7.30
CA GLY A 410 -5.09 3.95 8.68
C GLY A 410 -4.17 2.74 8.78
N CYS A 411 -4.30 1.74 7.89
CA CYS A 411 -3.30 0.67 7.75
C CYS A 411 -1.92 1.26 7.44
N GLY A 412 -1.84 2.31 6.60
CA GLY A 412 -0.60 3.05 6.35
C GLY A 412 0.00 3.68 7.60
N VAL A 413 -0.83 4.30 8.46
CA VAL A 413 -0.39 4.85 9.75
C VAL A 413 0.14 3.76 10.69
N LEU A 414 -0.55 2.63 10.78
CA LEU A 414 -0.12 1.49 11.60
C LEU A 414 1.18 0.86 11.09
N ARG A 415 1.36 0.75 9.77
CA ARG A 415 2.62 0.28 9.16
C ARG A 415 3.76 1.27 9.42
N GLY A 416 3.56 2.56 9.19
CA GLY A 416 4.56 3.59 9.48
C GLY A 416 4.97 3.63 10.96
N SER A 417 4.06 3.27 11.87
CA SER A 417 4.34 3.10 13.31
C SER A 417 4.81 1.69 13.70
N ALA A 418 5.14 0.81 12.76
CA ALA A 418 5.59 -0.56 12.99
C ALA A 418 4.64 -1.43 13.85
N ARG A 419 3.33 -1.26 13.65
CA ARG A 419 2.25 -2.00 14.33
C ARG A 419 1.28 -2.71 13.38
N PRO A 420 1.76 -3.47 12.36
CA PRO A 420 0.89 -4.12 11.39
C PRO A 420 -0.08 -5.14 12.02
N ARG A 421 0.28 -5.74 13.18
CA ARG A 421 -0.56 -6.71 13.89
C ARG A 421 -1.93 -6.15 14.30
N ILE A 422 -1.99 -4.88 14.69
CA ILE A 422 -3.27 -4.24 15.07
C ILE A 422 -4.18 -4.15 13.83
N GLY A 423 -3.62 -3.70 12.69
CA GLY A 423 -4.36 -3.63 11.43
C GLY A 423 -4.82 -5.00 10.93
N ALA A 424 -3.94 -6.01 11.00
CA ALA A 424 -4.27 -7.38 10.62
C ALA A 424 -5.44 -7.95 11.44
N ASN A 425 -5.43 -7.75 12.76
CA ASN A 425 -6.50 -8.21 13.65
C ASN A 425 -7.84 -7.51 13.34
N ILE A 426 -7.81 -6.19 13.08
CA ILE A 426 -9.00 -5.42 12.71
C ILE A 426 -9.55 -5.91 11.37
N ASN A 427 -8.71 -6.06 10.34
CA ASN A 427 -9.12 -6.56 9.03
C ASN A 427 -9.72 -7.96 9.15
N MET A 428 -9.08 -8.87 9.89
CA MET A 428 -9.58 -10.24 10.10
C MET A 428 -10.97 -10.23 10.76
N ALA A 429 -11.16 -9.46 11.84
CA ALA A 429 -12.45 -9.34 12.50
C ALA A 429 -13.51 -8.73 11.58
N ALA A 430 -13.17 -7.66 10.87
CA ALA A 430 -14.09 -6.95 10.01
C ALA A 430 -14.57 -7.80 8.82
N PHE A 431 -13.64 -8.38 8.06
CA PHE A 431 -13.99 -9.13 6.85
C PHE A 431 -14.51 -10.52 7.16
N TYR A 432 -13.89 -11.29 8.06
CA TYR A 432 -14.21 -12.71 8.23
C TYR A 432 -15.19 -13.00 9.37
N VAL A 433 -15.17 -12.20 10.45
CA VAL A 433 -16.08 -12.42 11.59
C VAL A 433 -17.41 -11.69 11.39
N VAL A 434 -17.40 -10.52 10.73
CA VAL A 434 -18.62 -9.73 10.50
C VAL A 434 -19.06 -9.76 9.04
N GLY A 435 -18.20 -9.32 8.13
CA GLY A 435 -18.54 -9.09 6.72
C GLY A 435 -19.05 -10.33 6.01
N MET A 436 -18.27 -11.41 6.07
CA MET A 436 -18.57 -12.67 5.39
C MET A 436 -19.85 -13.33 5.92
N PRO A 437 -20.04 -13.52 7.24
CA PRO A 437 -21.31 -14.02 7.76
C PRO A 437 -22.51 -13.14 7.40
N MET A 438 -22.38 -11.81 7.52
CA MET A 438 -23.46 -10.88 7.13
C MET A 438 -23.77 -10.97 5.64
N GLY A 439 -22.76 -11.06 4.78
CA GLY A 439 -22.93 -11.25 3.35
C GLY A 439 -23.67 -12.55 3.02
N MET A 440 -23.27 -13.66 3.62
CA MET A 440 -23.94 -14.95 3.44
C MET A 440 -25.39 -14.92 3.92
N VAL A 441 -25.67 -14.35 5.09
CA VAL A 441 -27.04 -14.24 5.63
C VAL A 441 -27.90 -13.34 4.74
N MET A 442 -27.40 -12.18 4.33
CA MET A 442 -28.13 -11.28 3.43
C MET A 442 -28.39 -11.90 2.05
N THR A 443 -27.42 -12.63 1.53
CA THR A 443 -27.52 -13.27 0.22
C THR A 443 -28.47 -14.45 0.20
N PHE A 444 -28.28 -15.42 1.11
CA PHE A 444 -28.98 -16.70 1.05
C PHE A 444 -30.22 -16.77 1.94
N TRP A 445 -30.16 -16.21 3.16
CA TRP A 445 -31.29 -16.28 4.09
C TRP A 445 -32.36 -15.24 3.75
N PHE A 446 -31.96 -13.98 3.58
CA PHE A 446 -32.88 -12.90 3.23
C PHE A 446 -33.17 -12.82 1.73
N GLY A 447 -32.47 -13.61 0.90
CA GLY A 447 -32.72 -13.68 -0.54
C GLY A 447 -32.32 -12.42 -1.31
N PHE A 448 -31.43 -11.57 -0.79
CA PHE A 448 -30.94 -10.39 -1.53
C PHE A 448 -29.94 -10.75 -2.65
N GLY A 449 -29.56 -12.03 -2.77
CA GLY A 449 -28.71 -12.53 -3.85
C GLY A 449 -27.38 -11.79 -3.94
N PHE A 450 -27.02 -11.37 -5.15
CA PHE A 450 -25.76 -10.65 -5.44
C PHE A 450 -25.61 -9.35 -4.63
N ARG A 451 -26.71 -8.62 -4.43
CA ARG A 451 -26.71 -7.39 -3.62
C ARG A 451 -26.35 -7.68 -2.16
N GLY A 452 -26.78 -8.83 -1.64
CA GLY A 452 -26.48 -9.26 -0.27
C GLY A 452 -24.98 -9.37 0.01
N LEU A 453 -24.19 -9.88 -0.94
CA LEU A 453 -22.74 -10.04 -0.79
C LEU A 453 -22.06 -8.69 -0.59
N TRP A 454 -22.47 -7.68 -1.37
CA TRP A 454 -21.93 -6.33 -1.29
C TRP A 454 -22.41 -5.55 -0.06
N LEU A 455 -23.60 -5.83 0.45
CA LEU A 455 -24.04 -5.31 1.75
C LEU A 455 -23.22 -5.92 2.91
N GLY A 456 -22.82 -7.19 2.79
CA GLY A 456 -21.84 -7.80 3.70
C GLY A 456 -20.49 -7.10 3.67
N MET A 457 -19.98 -6.76 2.48
CA MET A 457 -18.76 -5.95 2.34
C MET A 457 -18.90 -4.56 2.94
N LEU A 458 -20.05 -3.91 2.76
CA LEU A 458 -20.31 -2.62 3.37
C LEU A 458 -20.26 -2.71 4.91
N ALA A 459 -20.87 -3.74 5.49
CA ALA A 459 -20.80 -4.00 6.93
C ALA A 459 -19.35 -4.23 7.39
N ALA A 460 -18.56 -5.00 6.62
CA ALA A 460 -17.14 -5.19 6.88
C ALA A 460 -16.39 -3.84 6.91
N GLN A 461 -16.60 -2.99 5.91
CA GLN A 461 -15.93 -1.70 5.80
C GLN A 461 -16.28 -0.76 6.95
N ILE A 462 -17.53 -0.75 7.41
CA ILE A 462 -17.97 0.04 8.58
C ILE A 462 -17.22 -0.39 9.85
N VAL A 463 -17.13 -1.70 10.10
CA VAL A 463 -16.40 -2.23 11.26
C VAL A 463 -14.91 -1.93 11.14
N CYS A 464 -14.34 -2.13 9.95
CA CYS A 464 -12.92 -1.95 9.70
C CYS A 464 -12.49 -0.49 9.89
N VAL A 465 -13.20 0.47 9.28
CA VAL A 465 -12.90 1.89 9.44
C VAL A 465 -13.05 2.32 10.90
N SER A 466 -14.09 1.85 11.59
CA SER A 466 -14.31 2.17 13.01
C SER A 466 -13.15 1.68 13.87
N GLY A 467 -12.75 0.43 13.71
CA GLY A 467 -11.60 -0.15 14.42
C GLY A 467 -10.29 0.59 14.09
N MET A 468 -10.07 0.92 12.83
CA MET A 468 -8.87 1.60 12.37
C MET A 468 -8.77 3.03 12.91
N MET A 469 -9.89 3.77 12.94
CA MET A 469 -9.96 5.10 13.54
C MET A 469 -9.70 5.04 15.04
N VAL A 470 -10.30 4.10 15.77
CA VAL A 470 -10.05 3.91 17.21
C VAL A 470 -8.59 3.61 17.49
N ALA A 471 -7.97 2.68 16.74
CA ALA A 471 -6.57 2.34 16.88
C ALA A 471 -5.65 3.54 16.62
N THR A 472 -5.95 4.32 15.58
CA THR A 472 -5.13 5.48 15.21
C THR A 472 -5.30 6.63 16.21
N CYS A 473 -6.53 6.91 16.66
CA CYS A 473 -6.81 7.96 17.65
C CYS A 473 -6.23 7.66 19.04
N ARG A 474 -6.17 6.38 19.44
CA ARG A 474 -5.59 5.96 20.73
C ARG A 474 -4.06 5.83 20.71
N THR A 475 -3.40 6.12 19.59
CA THR A 475 -1.95 5.99 19.48
C THR A 475 -1.24 7.03 20.34
N ASN A 476 -0.42 6.56 21.29
CA ASN A 476 0.50 7.40 22.04
C ASN A 476 1.80 7.60 21.25
N TRP A 477 1.88 8.74 20.56
CA TRP A 477 2.99 9.05 19.64
C TRP A 477 4.36 9.11 20.32
N GLU A 478 4.43 9.50 21.60
CA GLU A 478 5.69 9.55 22.35
C GLU A 478 6.25 8.13 22.59
N VAL A 479 5.36 7.20 22.94
CA VAL A 479 5.71 5.77 23.10
C VAL A 479 6.13 5.17 21.78
N GLU A 480 5.43 5.47 20.69
CA GLU A 480 5.81 4.95 19.36
C GLU A 480 7.15 5.52 18.87
N ALA A 481 7.49 6.77 19.22
CA ALA A 481 8.82 7.33 18.93
C ALA A 481 9.93 6.67 19.75
N ALA A 482 9.66 6.30 21.01
CA ALA A 482 10.58 5.49 21.81
C ALA A 482 10.79 4.09 21.20
N ARG A 483 9.70 3.43 20.79
CA ARG A 483 9.75 2.12 20.13
C ARG A 483 10.48 2.18 18.79
N ALA A 484 10.32 3.26 18.02
CA ALA A 484 11.05 3.46 16.77
C ALA A 484 12.57 3.55 17.00
N ARG A 485 13.00 4.16 18.10
CA ARG A 485 14.43 4.19 18.50
C ARG A 485 14.94 2.79 18.84
N GLU A 486 14.17 1.99 19.56
CA GLU A 486 14.53 0.59 19.86
C GLU A 486 14.56 -0.29 18.60
N LEU A 487 13.58 -0.13 17.71
CA LEU A 487 13.51 -0.89 16.46
C LEU A 487 14.75 -0.63 15.59
N THR A 488 15.20 0.62 15.56
CA THR A 488 16.33 1.07 14.75
C THR A 488 17.68 0.94 15.45
N ALA A 489 17.71 0.67 16.77
CA ALA A 489 18.92 0.47 17.55
C ALA A 489 19.78 -0.68 16.99
N VAL A 490 21.08 -0.40 16.84
CA VAL A 490 22.15 -1.38 16.58
C VAL A 490 22.81 -1.52 17.94
N ASP A 491 22.81 -2.70 18.53
CA ASP A 491 23.53 -2.96 19.78
C ASP A 491 25.04 -2.97 19.47
N GLY A 492 25.62 -1.78 19.28
CA GLY A 492 27.06 -1.60 19.42
C GLY A 492 27.40 -1.81 20.89
N GLY A 493 28.20 -2.83 21.19
CA GLY A 493 28.50 -3.34 22.53
C GLY A 493 28.45 -2.31 23.66
N ARG A 494 27.40 -2.39 24.50
CA ARG A 494 27.37 -1.74 25.81
C ARG A 494 28.28 -2.51 26.77
N GLY A 495 29.56 -2.17 26.75
CA GLY A 495 30.43 -2.32 27.91
C GLY A 495 30.19 -1.14 28.85
N GLY A 496 29.52 -1.39 29.99
CA GLY A 496 29.52 -0.52 31.17
C GLY A 496 28.39 0.51 31.25
N ASP A 497 27.60 0.37 32.33
CA ASP A 497 26.67 1.35 32.91
C ASP A 497 25.34 1.64 32.17
N ASP A 498 24.44 0.66 32.18
CA ASP A 498 23.00 0.97 32.32
C ASP A 498 22.59 0.72 33.77
N LYS A 499 22.20 1.79 34.47
CA LYS A 499 21.28 1.67 35.59
C LYS A 499 19.87 1.46 35.03
N ASP A 500 19.24 0.40 35.50
CA ASP A 500 17.88 0.00 35.19
C ASP A 500 16.90 1.18 35.22
N VAL A 501 16.27 1.44 34.08
CA VAL A 501 14.97 2.10 34.02
C VAL A 501 13.97 1.04 33.57
N GLU A 502 13.36 0.36 34.53
CA GLU A 502 12.17 -0.46 34.32
C GLU A 502 11.05 0.43 33.76
N VAL A 503 10.80 0.33 32.45
CA VAL A 503 9.55 0.80 31.86
C VAL A 503 8.56 -0.34 31.95
N GLY A 504 7.52 -0.12 32.76
CA GLY A 504 6.54 -1.10 33.20
C GLY A 504 5.92 -1.92 32.07
N LYS A 505 5.84 -3.23 32.33
CA LYS A 505 4.89 -4.14 31.71
C LYS A 505 3.49 -3.53 31.85
N VAL A 506 2.83 -3.30 30.72
CA VAL A 506 1.39 -3.16 30.68
C VAL A 506 0.87 -4.47 30.12
N ASP A 507 0.25 -5.25 31.01
CA ASP A 507 -0.41 -6.51 30.71
C ASP A 507 -1.53 -6.33 29.67
N TYR A 508 -1.73 -7.40 28.90
CA TYR A 508 -2.56 -7.54 27.69
C TYR A 508 -4.02 -7.14 27.80
#